data_AF-A0A7K4NU17-F1
#
_entry.id   AF-A0A7K4NU17-F1
#
_cell.length_a   1.000
_cell.length_b   1.000
_cell.length_c   1.000
_cell.angle_alpha   90.00
_cell.angle_beta   90.00
_cell.angle_gamma   90.00
#
_symmetry.space_group_name_H-M   'P 1'
#
loop_
_entity.id
_entity.type
_entity.pdbx_description
1 polymer ?
#
loop_
_entity_poly.entity_id
_entity_poly.type
_entity_poly.pdbx_seq_one_letter_code
_entity_poly.pdbx_strand_id
1 'polypeptide(L)' 'TIAGRGKRITQAIDVSQMIVKRMNEVGYEIGDIRISSDSLVSKDRRERKVSKIEIDLKHTSGN' A
#
# COMPACT_ATOMS: atom_id res chain seq x y z
N THR A 1 2.30 -7.42 -0.38
CA THR A 1 2.33 -5.97 -0.55
C THR A 1 0.93 -5.44 -0.79
N ILE A 2 0.50 -4.45 -0.02
CA ILE A 2 -0.72 -3.68 -0.25
C ILE A 2 -0.33 -2.43 -1.04
N ALA A 3 -1.04 -2.14 -2.12
CA ALA A 3 -0.74 -0.99 -2.97
C ALA A 3 -1.95 -0.06 -3.12
N GLY A 4 -1.68 1.24 -3.21
CA GLY A 4 -2.68 2.28 -3.43
C GLY A 4 -2.14 3.37 -4.35
N ARG A 5 -3.02 4.05 -5.07
CA ARG A 5 -2.64 5.20 -5.91
C ARG A 5 -3.66 6.31 -5.87
N GLY A 6 -3.18 7.54 -6.00
CA GLY A 6 -4.00 8.75 -5.91
C GLY A 6 -4.93 8.72 -4.69
N LYS A 7 -6.23 8.95 -4.90
CA LYS A 7 -7.23 8.97 -3.81
C LYS A 7 -7.35 7.67 -3.01
N ARG A 8 -6.87 6.54 -3.52
CA ARG A 8 -6.93 5.25 -2.81
C ARG A 8 -5.73 4.98 -1.90
N ILE A 9 -4.77 5.90 -1.81
CA ILE A 9 -3.65 5.79 -0.87
C ILE A 9 -4.15 5.67 0.57
N THR A 10 -5.10 6.51 0.98
CA THR A 10 -5.67 6.44 2.34
C THR A 10 -6.30 5.07 2.62
N GLN A 11 -7.06 4.52 1.66
CA GLN A 11 -7.65 3.18 1.79
C GLN A 11 -6.59 2.09 1.94
N ALA A 12 -5.48 2.18 1.19
CA ALA A 12 -4.37 1.23 1.31
C ALA A 12 -3.73 1.31 2.71
N ILE A 13 -3.59 2.51 3.28
CA ILE A 13 -3.09 2.71 4.64
C ILE A 13 -4.06 2.13 5.67
N ASP A 14 -5.35 2.42 5.55
CA ASP A 14 -6.38 1.96 6.48
C ASP A 14 -6.43 0.43 6.53
N VAL A 15 -6.37 -0.24 5.37
CA VAL A 15 -6.36 -1.72 5.29
C VAL A 15 -5.09 -2.29 5.91
N SER A 16 -3.91 -1.74 5.60
CA SER A 16 -2.64 -2.19 6.19
C SER A 16 -2.66 -2.09 7.71
N GLN A 17 -3.14 -0.96 8.25
CA GLN A 17 -3.27 -0.75 9.69
C GLN A 17 -4.32 -1.65 10.34
N MET A 18 -5.45 -1.88 9.66
CA MET A 18 -6.47 -2.81 10.15
C MET A 18 -5.93 -4.24 10.25
N ILE A 19 -5.16 -4.70 9.26
CA ILE A 19 -4.56 -6.02 9.25
C ILE A 19 -3.59 -6.17 10.42
N VAL A 20 -2.63 -5.27 10.59
CA VAL A 20 -1.66 -5.36 11.70
C VAL A 20 -2.37 -5.31 13.05
N LYS A 21 -3.38 -4.45 13.24
CA LYS A 21 -4.13 -4.40 14.51
C LYS A 21 -4.91 -5.69 14.81
N ARG A 22 -5.48 -6.34 13.79
CA ARG A 22 -6.29 -7.56 13.96
C ARG A 22 -5.48 -8.85 13.94
N MET A 23 -4.32 -8.84 13.29
CA MET A 23 -3.44 -10.00 13.10
C MET A 23 -2.14 -9.88 13.90
N ASN A 24 -2.06 -8.93 14.84
CA ASN A 24 -0.92 -8.78 15.74
C ASN A 24 -0.60 -10.09 16.49
N GLU A 25 -1.65 -10.79 16.95
CA GLU A 25 -1.53 -12.09 17.62
C GLU A 25 -1.02 -13.22 16.71
N VAL A 26 -1.20 -13.06 15.40
CA VAL A 26 -0.75 -14.01 14.37
C VAL A 26 0.62 -13.59 13.81
N GLY A 27 1.22 -12.52 14.34
CA GLY A 27 2.56 -12.09 13.98
C GLY A 27 2.65 -11.45 12.59
N TYR A 28 1.77 -10.52 12.25
CA TYR A 28 1.95 -9.69 11.05
C TYR A 28 2.42 -8.29 11.41
N GLU A 29 3.49 -7.83 10.76
CA GLU A 29 4.06 -6.49 10.93
C GLU A 29 4.15 -5.75 9.59
N ILE A 30 4.23 -4.42 9.66
CA ILE A 30 4.52 -3.60 8.47
C ILE A 30 6.02 -3.64 8.22
N GLY A 31 6.39 -4.05 7.00
CA GLY A 31 7.77 -4.06 6.53
C GLY A 31 8.14 -2.75 5.83
N ASP A 32 8.67 -2.88 4.62
CA ASP A 32 9.09 -1.74 3.81
C ASP A 32 7.89 -0.95 3.24
N ILE A 33 8.05 0.37 3.13
CA ILE A 33 7.05 1.27 2.55
C ILE A 33 7.72 2.08 1.45
N ARG A 34 7.19 1.95 0.23
CA ARG A 34 7.70 2.63 -0.96
C ARG A 34 6.68 3.60 -1.50
N ILE A 35 7.12 4.82 -1.79
CA ILE A 35 6.33 5.86 -2.46
C ILE A 35 6.98 6.17 -3.80
N SER A 36 6.18 6.16 -4.85
CA SER A 36 6.61 6.42 -6.22
C SER A 36 5.52 7.14 -7.01
N SER A 37 5.72 7.31 -8.32
CA SER A 37 4.73 7.91 -9.22
C SER A 37 4.57 7.06 -10.47
N ASP A 38 3.33 6.75 -10.83
CA ASP A 38 2.98 6.06 -12.07
C ASP A 38 2.50 7.09 -13.13
N SER A 39 2.79 6.84 -14.41
CA SER A 39 2.09 7.53 -15.51
C SER A 39 0.79 6.80 -15.80
N LEU A 40 -0.33 7.53 -15.84
CA LEU A 40 -1.61 7.01 -16.29
C LEU A 40 -2.16 7.87 -17.41
N VAL A 41 -2.67 7.20 -18.45
CA VAL A 41 -3.45 7.85 -19.50
C VAL A 41 -4.87 8.03 -18.98
N SER A 42 -5.31 9.28 -18.90
CA SER A 42 -6.67 9.64 -18.52
C SER A 42 -7.65 9.44 -19.68
N LYS A 43 -8.95 9.54 -19.41
CA LYS A 43 -10.03 9.38 -20.41
C LYS A 43 -9.90 10.37 -21.58
N ASP A 44 -9.32 11.54 -21.34
CA ASP A 44 -8.99 12.57 -22.33
C ASP A 44 -7.70 12.27 -23.12
N ARG A 45 -7.16 11.05 -23.02
CA ARG A 45 -5.90 10.59 -23.64
C ARG A 45 -4.64 11.37 -23.24
N ARG A 46 -4.70 12.15 -22.16
CA ARG A 46 -3.52 12.84 -21.63
C ARG A 46 -2.88 12.03 -20.52
N GLU A 47 -1.56 11.99 -20.52
CA GLU A 47 -0.80 11.42 -19.41
C GLU A 47 -0.89 12.30 -18.16
N ARG A 48 -1.05 11.65 -17.02
CA ARG A 48 -0.99 12.28 -15.69
C ARG A 48 -0.15 11.40 -14.78
N LYS A 49 0.77 12.04 -14.06
CA LYS A 49 1.49 11.39 -12.97
C LYS A 49 0.57 11.27 -11.77
N VAL A 50 0.51 10.08 -11.18
CA VAL A 50 -0.22 9.84 -9.95
C VAL A 50 0.70 9.21 -8.93
N SER A 51 0.59 9.65 -7.68
CA SER A 51 1.32 9.04 -6.58
C SER A 51 0.88 7.59 -6.38
N LYS A 52 1.84 6.72 -6.12
CA LYS A 52 1.66 5.31 -5.77
C LYS A 52 2.32 5.04 -4.42
N ILE A 53 1.68 4.22 -3.59
CA ILE A 53 2.24 3.67 -2.37
C ILE A 53 2.22 2.15 -2.45
N GLU A 54 3.26 1.51 -1.92
CA GLU A 54 3.39 0.08 -1.72
C GLU A 54 3.82 -0.17 -0.28
N ILE A 55 3.05 -1.01 0.43
CA ILE A 55 3.24 -1.32 1.84
C ILE A 55 3.43 -2.83 1.95
N ASP A 56 4.61 -3.26 2.36
CA ASP A 56 4.86 -4.69 2.59
C ASP A 56 4.33 -5.09 3.96
N LEU A 57 3.71 -6.26 4.02
CA LEU A 57 3.36 -6.93 5.27
C LEU A 57 4.28 -8.13 5.40
N LYS A 58 4.98 -8.22 6.52
CA LYS A 58 5.84 -9.35 6.86
C LYS A 58 5.16 -10.19 7.92
N HIS A 59 5.40 -11.49 7.85
CA HIS A 59 4.97 -12.41 8.88
C HIS A 59 6.17 -12.68 9.80
N THR A 60 6.03 -12.41 11.09
CA THR A 60 7.06 -12.56 12.13
C THR A 60 7.21 -14.02 12.59
N SER A 61 6.51 -14.98 11.97
CA SER A 61 6.77 -16.40 12.24
C SER A 61 7.96 -16.87 11.40
N GLY A 62 9.14 -16.92 12.03
CA GLY A 62 10.31 -17.63 11.53
C GLY A 62 11.61 -16.84 11.67
N ASN A 63 12.23 -16.92 12.85
CA ASN A 63 13.68 -17.07 12.94
C ASN A 63 14.03 -18.55 12.76
#